data_AF-A0A3S4KDG1-F1
#
_entry.id   AF-A0A3S4KDG1-F1
#
_cell.length_a   1.000
_cell.length_b   1.000
_cell.length_c   1.000
_cell.angle_alpha   90.00
_cell.angle_beta   90.00
_cell.angle_gamma   90.00
#
_symmetry.space_group_name_H-M   'P 1'
#
loop_
_entity.id
_entity.type
_entity.pdbx_description
1 polymer ?
#
loop_
_entity_poly.entity_id
_entity_poly.type
_entity_poly.pdbx_seq_one_letter_code
_entity_poly.pdbx_strand_id
1 'polypeptide(L)'
;MVDVLVIGGGNAALCAALTAREAGASVLLLEAAPREWRGGNSQHTRNLRCMHDAPQDVLVESYPEEEFWQDLWRVTDGNTNEALARLVIRTSSQCRDWMRKHGVNFQPPLSGALHVARTNAFFYGRRESARQCLLP
;
A
#
# COMPACT_ATOMS: atom_id res chain seq x y z
N MET A 1 25.54 16.65 -3.32
CA MET A 1 25.64 15.25 -2.84
C MET A 1 24.23 14.82 -2.47
N VAL A 2 23.87 13.54 -2.64
CA VAL A 2 22.55 13.01 -2.27
C VAL A 2 22.68 12.21 -0.99
N ASP A 3 21.74 12.37 -0.06
CA ASP A 3 21.75 11.64 1.22
C ASP A 3 21.21 10.22 1.04
N VAL A 4 20.19 10.07 0.19
CA VAL A 4 19.54 8.79 -0.10
C VAL A 4 19.43 8.57 -1.61
N LEU A 5 19.96 7.44 -2.08
CA LEU A 5 19.76 6.94 -3.44
C LEU A 5 18.74 5.79 -3.40
N VAL A 6 17.65 5.93 -4.14
CA VAL A 6 16.59 4.92 -4.27
C VAL A 6 16.63 4.32 -5.68
N ILE A 7 16.66 2.99 -5.76
CA ILE A 7 16.68 2.26 -7.03
C ILE A 7 15.34 1.56 -7.25
N GLY A 8 14.71 1.86 -8.39
CA GLY A 8 13.37 1.45 -8.78
C GLY A 8 12.34 2.57 -8.67
N GLY A 9 11.26 2.45 -9.43
CA GLY A 9 10.12 3.37 -9.47
C GLY A 9 8.79 2.66 -9.20
N GLY A 10 8.81 1.54 -8.48
CA GLY A 10 7.63 0.86 -7.94
C GLY A 10 7.22 1.38 -6.56
N ASN A 11 6.11 0.87 -6.02
CA ASN A 11 5.52 1.38 -4.77
C ASN A 11 6.50 1.42 -3.59
N ALA A 12 7.31 0.37 -3.40
CA ALA A 12 8.28 0.32 -2.30
C ALA A 12 9.33 1.44 -2.42
N ALA A 13 9.89 1.64 -3.62
CA ALA A 13 10.87 2.69 -3.87
C ALA A 13 10.26 4.09 -3.70
N LEU A 14 9.05 4.29 -4.19
CA LEU A 14 8.36 5.55 -4.08
C LEU A 14 7.99 5.90 -2.62
N CYS A 15 7.50 4.93 -1.84
CA CYS A 15 7.28 5.11 -0.41
C CYS A 15 8.59 5.46 0.32
N ALA A 16 9.69 4.74 0.04
CA ALA A 16 10.99 5.02 0.64
C ALA A 16 11.49 6.43 0.29
N ALA A 17 11.34 6.84 -0.98
CA ALA A 17 11.73 8.16 -1.43
C ALA A 17 10.91 9.26 -0.73
N LEU A 18 9.59 9.11 -0.65
CA LEU A 18 8.74 10.09 0.04
C LEU A 18 9.05 10.17 1.53
N THR A 19 9.16 9.04 2.22
CA THR A 19 9.50 9.03 3.65
C THR A 19 10.88 9.68 3.91
N ALA A 20 11.87 9.43 3.06
CA ALA A 20 13.17 10.08 3.18
C ALA A 20 13.09 11.60 2.93
N ARG A 21 12.28 12.04 1.95
CA ARG A 21 12.01 13.47 1.71
C ARG A 21 11.28 14.14 2.89
N GLU A 22 10.30 13.47 3.47
CA GLU A 22 9.58 13.94 4.68
C GLU A 22 10.52 14.08 5.88
N ALA A 23 11.55 13.24 5.97
CA ALA A 23 12.61 13.32 6.98
C ALA A 23 13.68 14.39 6.68
N GLY A 24 13.54 15.17 5.60
CA GLY A 24 14.46 16.25 5.24
C GLY A 24 15.67 15.84 4.41
N ALA A 25 15.78 14.57 4.01
CA ALA A 25 16.90 14.09 3.20
C ALA A 25 16.80 14.55 1.74
N SER A 26 17.94 14.81 1.10
CA SER A 26 18.03 14.89 -0.35
C SER A 26 17.95 13.48 -0.96
N VAL A 27 17.05 13.28 -1.92
CA VAL A 27 16.78 11.96 -2.52
C VAL A 27 17.00 12.00 -4.01
N LEU A 28 17.70 10.99 -4.54
CA LEU A 28 17.75 10.67 -5.96
C LEU A 28 17.07 9.32 -6.19
N LEU A 29 16.06 9.28 -7.08
CA LEU A 29 15.37 8.06 -7.49
C LEU A 29 15.75 7.72 -8.93
N LEU A 30 16.20 6.48 -9.15
CA LEU A 30 16.55 5.96 -10.47
C LEU A 30 15.59 4.84 -10.86
N GLU A 31 14.97 4.97 -12.03
CA GLU A 31 14.10 3.95 -12.62
C GLU A 31 14.58 3.66 -14.04
N ALA A 32 14.74 2.38 -14.36
CA ALA A 32 15.16 1.90 -15.67
C ALA A 32 14.01 1.93 -16.68
N ALA A 33 12.76 1.78 -16.23
CA ALA A 33 11.58 1.85 -17.06
C ALA A 33 11.37 3.27 -17.64
N PRO A 34 10.91 3.37 -18.90
CA PRO A 34 10.45 4.63 -19.47
C PRO A 34 9.35 5.29 -18.62
N ARG A 35 9.17 6.61 -18.75
CA ARG A 35 8.25 7.39 -17.91
C ARG A 35 6.83 6.83 -17.95
N GLU A 36 6.40 6.39 -19.12
CA GLU A 36 5.10 5.81 -19.40
C GLU A 36 4.91 4.38 -18.86
N TRP A 37 5.95 3.76 -18.29
CA TRP A 37 5.92 2.43 -17.65
C TRP A 37 6.33 2.44 -16.17
N ARG A 38 6.54 3.62 -15.58
CA ARG A 38 6.84 3.75 -14.14
C ARG A 38 5.71 3.19 -13.26
N GLY A 39 6.08 2.74 -12.07
CA GLY A 39 5.18 2.08 -11.12
C GLY A 39 5.37 0.57 -11.08
N GLY A 40 6.03 -0.03 -12.08
CA GLY A 40 6.23 -1.48 -12.17
C GLY A 40 4.92 -2.24 -12.04
N ASN A 41 4.93 -3.41 -11.38
CA ASN A 41 3.71 -4.17 -11.13
C ASN A 41 2.70 -3.43 -10.25
N SER A 42 3.16 -2.50 -9.40
CA SER A 42 2.29 -1.74 -8.50
C SER A 42 1.29 -0.85 -9.24
N GLN A 43 1.57 -0.48 -10.49
CA GLN A 43 0.61 0.26 -11.32
C GLN A 43 -0.67 -0.53 -11.62
N HIS A 44 -0.62 -1.86 -11.52
CA HIS A 44 -1.75 -2.76 -11.77
C HIS A 44 -2.53 -3.09 -10.49
N THR A 45 -2.01 -2.73 -9.31
CA THR A 45 -2.67 -2.97 -8.03
C THR A 45 -3.92 -2.11 -7.87
N ARG A 46 -5.02 -2.73 -7.43
CA ARG A 46 -6.34 -2.06 -7.35
C ARG A 46 -6.84 -1.80 -5.94
N ASN A 47 -6.22 -2.40 -4.95
CA ASN A 47 -6.62 -2.25 -3.55
C ASN A 47 -5.43 -2.46 -2.62
N LEU A 48 -5.65 -2.11 -1.37
CA LEU A 48 -4.74 -2.38 -0.27
C LEU A 48 -5.51 -3.17 0.80
N ARG A 49 -4.92 -4.25 1.29
CA ARG A 49 -5.43 -4.96 2.47
C ARG A 49 -4.84 -4.33 3.73
N CYS A 50 -5.69 -3.99 4.69
CA CYS A 50 -5.28 -3.29 5.92
C CYS A 50 -6.05 -3.79 7.12
N MET A 51 -5.33 -4.00 8.23
CA MET A 51 -5.98 -4.25 9.52
C MET A 51 -6.68 -2.99 10.06
N HIS A 52 -7.71 -3.20 10.88
CA HIS A 52 -8.45 -2.17 11.62
C HIS A 52 -9.35 -2.82 12.68
N ASP A 53 -9.46 -2.21 13.85
CA ASP A 53 -10.25 -2.76 14.96
C ASP A 53 -11.74 -2.33 14.93
N ALA A 54 -12.09 -1.38 14.05
CA ALA A 54 -13.44 -0.87 13.89
C ALA A 54 -13.65 -0.32 12.45
N PRO A 55 -14.90 -0.14 12.00
CA PRO A 55 -15.19 0.38 10.66
C PRO A 55 -14.46 1.71 10.42
N GLN A 56 -13.87 1.87 9.24
CA GLN A 56 -13.08 3.06 8.92
C GLN A 56 -13.15 3.40 7.42
N ASP A 57 -13.81 4.52 7.12
CA ASP A 57 -14.07 5.03 5.77
C ASP A 57 -14.84 4.03 4.89
N VAL A 58 -14.21 3.45 3.87
CA VAL A 58 -14.84 2.49 2.96
C VAL A 58 -14.78 1.05 3.47
N LEU A 59 -14.06 0.80 4.58
CA LEU A 59 -13.97 -0.51 5.21
C LEU A 59 -15.07 -0.67 6.25
N VAL A 60 -15.78 -1.79 6.16
CA VAL A 60 -16.85 -2.16 7.08
C VAL A 60 -16.35 -3.14 8.13
N GLU A 61 -17.02 -3.18 9.28
CA GLU A 61 -16.67 -4.08 10.40
C GLU A 61 -15.21 -3.93 10.86
N SER A 62 -14.63 -4.96 11.48
CA SER A 62 -13.24 -5.01 11.92
C SER A 62 -12.48 -6.13 11.23
N TYR A 63 -11.20 -5.92 10.98
CA TYR A 63 -10.26 -6.92 10.49
C TYR A 63 -8.99 -6.85 11.33
N PRO A 64 -8.98 -7.49 12.52
CA PRO A 64 -7.91 -7.35 13.50
C PRO A 64 -6.62 -8.07 13.08
N GLU A 65 -5.52 -7.76 13.77
CA GLU A 65 -4.19 -8.34 13.50
C GLU A 65 -4.21 -9.87 13.43
N GLU A 66 -4.91 -10.53 14.36
CA GLU A 66 -4.90 -12.00 14.43
C GLU A 66 -5.69 -12.64 13.29
N GLU A 67 -6.82 -12.05 12.86
CA GLU A 67 -7.54 -12.55 11.68
C GLU A 67 -6.67 -12.44 10.43
N PHE A 68 -6.00 -11.30 10.24
CA PHE A 68 -5.09 -11.11 9.12
C PHE A 68 -3.88 -12.06 9.19
N TRP A 69 -3.33 -12.29 10.38
CA TRP A 69 -2.25 -13.27 10.54
C TRP A 69 -2.70 -14.67 10.11
N GLN A 70 -3.87 -15.12 10.57
CA GLN A 70 -4.40 -16.44 10.20
C GLN A 70 -4.65 -16.57 8.69
N ASP A 71 -5.18 -15.53 8.05
CA ASP A 71 -5.34 -15.51 6.59
C ASP A 71 -4.00 -15.59 5.85
N LEU A 72 -3.01 -14.81 6.28
CA LEU A 72 -1.67 -14.84 5.70
C LEU A 72 -1.00 -16.20 5.90
N TRP A 73 -1.12 -16.77 7.09
CA TRP A 73 -0.58 -18.09 7.41
C TRP A 73 -1.20 -19.18 6.51
N ARG A 74 -2.53 -19.15 6.33
CA ARG A 74 -3.24 -20.10 5.44
C ARG A 74 -2.80 -20.01 3.98
N VAL A 75 -2.68 -18.80 3.42
CA VAL A 75 -2.30 -18.66 2.00
C VAL A 75 -0.83 -18.95 1.74
N THR A 76 0.00 -18.91 2.78
CA THR A 76 1.43 -19.24 2.69
C THR A 76 1.75 -20.66 3.15
N ASP A 77 0.76 -21.42 3.64
CA ASP A 77 0.95 -22.72 4.29
C ASP A 77 2.03 -22.68 5.39
N GLY A 78 2.02 -21.58 6.16
CA GLY A 78 3.02 -21.31 7.18
C GLY A 78 4.42 -20.93 6.68
N ASN A 79 4.65 -20.90 5.36
CA ASN A 79 5.93 -20.50 4.77
C ASN A 79 6.06 -18.96 4.72
N THR A 80 6.22 -18.36 5.91
CA THR A 80 6.40 -16.92 6.08
C THR A 80 7.24 -16.63 7.32
N ASN A 81 7.78 -15.41 7.41
CA ASN A 81 8.43 -14.93 8.63
C ASN A 81 7.39 -14.23 9.51
N GLU A 82 7.01 -14.84 10.62
CA GLU A 82 5.97 -14.31 11.50
C GLU A 82 6.29 -12.90 12.03
N ALA A 83 7.54 -12.64 12.41
CA ALA A 83 7.93 -11.33 12.94
C ALA A 83 7.74 -10.21 11.90
N LEU A 84 8.16 -10.45 10.65
CA LEU A 84 7.98 -9.50 9.55
C LEU A 84 6.51 -9.39 9.14
N ALA A 85 5.79 -10.52 9.07
CA ALA A 85 4.38 -10.54 8.76
C ALA A 85 3.56 -9.70 9.75
N ARG A 86 3.75 -9.93 11.05
CA ARG A 86 3.05 -9.17 12.10
C ARG A 86 3.44 -7.70 12.11
N LEU A 87 4.70 -7.37 11.80
CA LEU A 87 5.13 -5.98 11.61
C LEU A 87 4.35 -5.30 10.46
N VAL A 88 4.27 -5.94 9.30
CA VAL A 88 3.51 -5.41 8.15
C VAL A 88 2.03 -5.29 8.48
N ILE A 89 1.44 -6.30 9.11
CA ILE A 89 0.02 -6.28 9.51
C ILE A 89 -0.25 -5.11 10.45
N ARG A 90 0.51 -4.97 11.55
CA ARG A 90 0.30 -3.88 12.52
C ARG A 90 0.49 -2.50 11.91
N THR A 91 1.50 -2.32 11.08
CA THR A 91 1.76 -1.02 10.43
C THR A 91 0.69 -0.68 9.38
N SER A 92 -0.01 -1.68 8.83
CA SER A 92 -1.04 -1.46 7.81
C SER A 92 -2.25 -0.64 8.28
N SER A 93 -2.50 -0.53 9.59
CA SER A 93 -3.60 0.31 10.12
C SER A 93 -3.39 1.79 9.83
N GLN A 94 -2.13 2.24 9.79
CA GLN A 94 -1.77 3.64 9.59
C GLN A 94 -1.56 3.99 8.11
N CYS A 95 -1.40 2.98 7.24
CA CYS A 95 -1.07 3.19 5.83
C CYS A 95 -2.12 4.00 5.08
N ARG A 96 -3.42 3.80 5.36
CA ARG A 96 -4.49 4.51 4.64
C ARG A 96 -4.45 6.01 4.89
N ASP A 97 -4.25 6.42 6.14
CA ASP A 97 -4.22 7.84 6.49
C ASP A 97 -2.98 8.53 5.90
N TRP A 98 -1.83 7.85 5.88
CA TRP A 98 -0.64 8.34 5.18
C TRP A 98 -0.89 8.45 3.66
N MET A 99 -1.48 7.42 3.05
CA MET A 99 -1.82 7.42 1.62
C MET A 99 -2.79 8.57 1.25
N ARG A 100 -3.79 8.86 2.08
CA ARG A 100 -4.69 10.01 1.86
C ARG A 100 -3.97 11.35 1.91
N LYS A 101 -2.99 11.51 2.81
CA LYS A 101 -2.15 12.73 2.85
C LYS A 101 -1.36 12.93 1.55
N HIS A 102 -1.02 11.83 0.87
CA HIS A 102 -0.40 11.82 -0.46
C HIS A 102 -1.42 11.75 -1.62
N GLY A 103 -2.68 12.09 -1.37
CA GLY A 103 -3.72 12.24 -2.40
C GLY A 103 -4.40 10.94 -2.85
N VAL A 104 -4.13 9.80 -2.21
CA VAL A 104 -4.82 8.54 -2.55
C VAL A 104 -6.26 8.61 -2.05
N ASN A 105 -7.20 8.37 -2.95
CA ASN A 105 -8.62 8.25 -2.62
C ASN A 105 -9.05 6.78 -2.64
N PHE A 106 -9.93 6.41 -1.74
CA PHE A 106 -10.46 5.06 -1.62
C PHE A 106 -11.95 5.01 -1.97
N GLN A 107 -12.42 3.85 -2.42
CA GLN A 107 -13.81 3.57 -2.76
C GLN A 107 -14.22 2.20 -2.22
N PRO A 108 -15.53 1.96 -2.03
CA PRO A 108 -16.03 0.64 -1.69
C PRO A 108 -15.65 -0.41 -2.74
N PRO A 109 -15.71 -1.71 -2.41
CA PRO A 109 -15.46 -2.77 -3.37
C PRO A 109 -16.33 -2.65 -4.61
N LEU A 110 -15.76 -3.06 -5.74
CA LEU A 110 -16.52 -3.17 -6.99
C LEU A 110 -17.63 -4.21 -6.84
N SER A 111 -18.75 -3.98 -7.53
CA SER A 111 -19.88 -4.92 -7.55
C SER A 111 -19.40 -6.36 -7.82
N GLY A 112 -19.79 -7.31 -6.96
CA GLY A 112 -19.33 -8.70 -6.97
C GLY A 112 -18.22 -9.05 -5.97
N ALA A 113 -17.56 -8.07 -5.34
CA ALA A 113 -16.48 -8.27 -4.38
C ALA A 113 -16.86 -7.88 -2.93
N LEU A 114 -18.14 -7.98 -2.57
CA LEU A 114 -18.63 -7.56 -1.24
C LEU A 114 -17.97 -8.32 -0.08
N HIS A 115 -17.53 -9.56 -0.30
CA HIS A 115 -16.85 -10.38 0.71
C HIS A 115 -15.49 -9.80 1.16
N VAL A 116 -14.87 -8.91 0.37
CA VAL A 116 -13.63 -8.21 0.76
C VAL A 116 -13.86 -6.79 1.26
N ALA A 117 -15.12 -6.36 1.46
CA ALA A 117 -15.43 -5.03 1.98
C ALA A 117 -14.81 -4.75 3.34
N ARG A 118 -14.63 -5.81 4.15
CA ARG A 118 -13.96 -5.74 5.45
C ARG A 118 -12.45 -5.80 5.36
N THR A 119 -11.87 -6.29 4.27
CA THR A 119 -10.41 -6.57 4.25
C THR A 119 -9.65 -5.64 3.33
N ASN A 120 -10.26 -5.17 2.23
CA ASN A 120 -9.57 -4.50 1.14
C ASN A 120 -10.19 -3.12 0.83
N ALA A 121 -9.39 -2.07 0.99
CA ALA A 121 -9.74 -0.73 0.56
C ALA A 121 -9.36 -0.57 -0.92
N PHE A 122 -10.34 -0.33 -1.79
CA PHE A 122 -10.09 -0.19 -3.23
C PHE A 122 -9.71 1.25 -3.55
N PHE A 123 -8.79 1.44 -4.49
CA PHE A 123 -8.43 2.77 -4.92
C PHE A 123 -9.50 3.36 -5.86
N TYR A 124 -9.81 4.64 -5.71
CA TYR A 124 -10.73 5.39 -6.56
C TYR A 124 -10.06 5.74 -7.90
N GLY A 125 -10.78 5.58 -9.02
CA GLY A 125 -10.28 5.81 -10.39
C GLY A 125 -9.73 4.53 -11.05
N ARG A 126 -10.41 4.08 -12.12
CA ARG A 126 -10.23 2.74 -12.73
C ARG A 126 -8.92 2.50 -13.51
N ARG A 127 -7.96 3.43 -13.54
CA ARG A 127 -6.75 3.30 -14.39
C ARG A 127 -5.40 3.69 -13.78
N GLU A 128 -5.31 4.43 -12.67
CA GLU A 128 -4.03 5.14 -12.36
C GLU A 128 -3.73 5.36 -10.86
N SER A 129 -4.29 4.57 -9.95
CA SER A 129 -4.27 4.91 -8.52
C SER A 129 -2.90 4.91 -7.83
N ALA A 130 -1.92 4.10 -8.26
CA ALA A 130 -0.56 4.15 -7.72
C ALA A 130 0.34 5.17 -8.46
N ARG A 131 -0.04 5.59 -9.69
CA ARG A 131 0.71 6.59 -10.46
C ARG A 131 0.53 7.99 -9.89
N GLN A 132 -0.70 8.32 -9.49
CA GLN A 132 -1.10 9.70 -9.22
C GLN A 132 -0.65 10.23 -7.86
N CYS A 133 -0.26 9.35 -6.92
CA CYS A 133 0.09 9.74 -5.55
C CYS A 133 1.59 9.82 -5.27
N LEU A 134 2.42 9.30 -6.17
CA LEU A 134 3.81 9.04 -5.89
C LEU A 134 4.78 9.58 -6.95
N LEU A 135 4.25 10.09 -8.06
CA LEU A 135 5.03 10.76 -9.09
C LEU A 135 4.47 12.17 -9.27
N PRO A 136 5.27 13.23 -9.03
CA PRO A 136 4.91 14.58 -9.45
C PRO A 136 4.80 14.70 -10.98
#